data_AF-A0A1B6ETQ2-F1
#
_entry.id   AF-A0A1B6ETQ2-F1
#
_cell.length_a   1.000
_cell.length_b   1.000
_cell.length_c   1.000
_cell.angle_alpha   90.00
_cell.angle_beta   90.00
_cell.angle_gamma   90.00
#
_symmetry.space_group_name_H-M   'P 1'
#
loop_
_entity.id
_entity.type
_entity.pdbx_description
1 polymer ?
#
loop_
_entity_poly.entity_id
_entity_poly.type
_entity_poly.pdbx_seq_one_letter_code
_entity_poly.pdbx_strand_id
1 'polypeptide(L)'
;YILTLIFKIHALFESHLRYGITAWGGSKDGNLKRVLVTQKKAIRILAGLSARDSCRNMFKEYKILTVPSLYILETVIYCVNQDGLRNQDVHNYNTRQMRNFHIPTHRTST
;
A
#
# COMPACT_ATOMS: atom_id res chain seq x y z
N TYR A 1 26.86 -7.49 -6.11
CA TYR A 1 26.18 -6.57 -7.05
C TYR A 1 24.65 -6.64 -6.97
N ILE A 2 24.00 -7.80 -7.16
CA ILE A 2 22.53 -7.93 -7.09
C ILE A 2 21.95 -7.59 -5.71
N LEU A 3 22.52 -8.12 -4.62
CA LEU A 3 22.09 -7.84 -3.24
C LEU A 3 22.10 -6.33 -2.91
N THR A 4 23.13 -5.63 -3.36
CA THR A 4 23.28 -4.18 -3.14
C THR A 4 22.20 -3.38 -3.87
N LEU A 5 21.74 -3.86 -5.02
CA LEU A 5 20.71 -3.22 -5.83
C LEU A 5 19.31 -3.45 -5.23
N ILE A 6 19.04 -4.65 -4.69
CA ILE A 6 17.82 -4.95 -3.91
C ILE A 6 17.74 -4.05 -2.69
N PHE A 7 18.84 -3.93 -1.94
CA PHE A 7 18.90 -3.04 -0.77
C PHE A 7 18.57 -1.60 -1.15
N LYS A 8 19.09 -1.08 -2.27
CA LYS A 8 18.76 0.27 -2.74
C LYS A 8 17.29 0.43 -3.13
N ILE A 9 16.68 -0.56 -3.79
CA ILE A 9 15.24 -0.52 -4.10
C ILE A 9 14.42 -0.46 -2.81
N HIS A 10 14.73 -1.32 -1.83
CA HIS A 10 14.00 -1.32 -0.57
C HIS A 10 14.26 -0.04 0.26
N ALA A 11 15.53 0.31 0.48
CA ALA A 11 15.90 1.43 1.34
C ALA A 11 15.53 2.80 0.77
N LEU A 12 15.56 3.00 -0.56
CA LEU A 12 15.28 4.28 -1.17
C LEU A 12 13.85 4.33 -1.73
N PHE A 13 13.47 3.38 -2.59
CA PHE A 13 12.18 3.46 -3.26
C PHE A 13 11.03 3.17 -2.28
N GLU A 14 11.15 2.11 -1.48
CA GLU A 14 10.10 1.76 -0.53
C GLU A 14 9.94 2.80 0.59
N SER A 15 11.04 3.31 1.17
CA SER A 15 10.98 4.34 2.22
C SER A 15 10.27 5.61 1.76
N HIS A 16 10.61 6.12 0.56
CA HIS A 16 9.99 7.31 -0.01
C HIS A 16 8.51 7.09 -0.33
N LEU A 17 8.17 5.88 -0.78
CA LEU A 17 6.77 5.53 -1.00
C LEU A 17 6.01 5.49 0.32
N ARG A 18 6.49 4.71 1.30
CA ARG A 18 5.81 4.52 2.60
C ARG A 18 5.54 5.85 3.30
N TYR A 19 6.47 6.80 3.23
CA TYR A 19 6.30 8.12 3.83
C TYR A 19 5.02 8.85 3.36
N GLY A 20 4.69 8.80 2.08
CA GLY A 20 3.58 9.58 1.52
C GLY A 20 2.38 8.76 1.05
N ILE A 21 2.51 7.44 0.89
CA ILE A 21 1.53 6.62 0.18
C ILE A 21 0.15 6.60 0.85
N THR A 22 0.08 6.78 2.17
CA THR A 22 -1.20 6.92 2.89
C THR A 22 -1.92 8.22 2.54
N ALA A 23 -1.19 9.30 2.26
CA ALA A 23 -1.77 10.60 1.92
C ALA A 23 -2.21 10.70 0.45
N TRP A 24 -1.43 10.16 -0.50
CA TRP A 24 -1.74 10.29 -1.93
C TRP A 24 -2.18 8.98 -2.61
N GLY A 25 -2.04 7.83 -1.97
CA GLY A 25 -2.35 6.52 -2.55
C GLY A 25 -3.84 6.35 -2.87
N GLY A 26 -4.73 7.01 -2.13
CA GLY A 26 -6.17 7.05 -2.40
C GLY A 26 -6.61 8.09 -3.44
N SER A 27 -5.66 8.76 -4.11
CA SER A 27 -5.97 9.72 -5.18
C SER A 27 -6.41 9.00 -6.48
N LYS A 28 -6.21 9.63 -7.65
CA LYS A 28 -6.58 9.00 -8.93
C LYS A 28 -5.77 7.72 -9.17
N ASP A 29 -6.44 6.65 -9.61
CA ASP A 29 -5.83 5.36 -10.03
C ASP A 29 -4.59 5.52 -10.93
N GLY A 30 -4.58 6.56 -11.77
CA GLY A 30 -3.46 6.87 -12.66
C GLY A 30 -2.13 7.11 -11.91
N ASN A 31 -2.17 7.68 -10.72
CA ASN A 31 -0.98 7.98 -9.91
C ASN A 31 -0.31 6.69 -9.42
N LEU A 32 -1.09 5.82 -8.77
CA LEU A 32 -0.66 4.48 -8.34
C LEU A 32 -0.11 3.66 -9.51
N LYS A 33 -0.81 3.68 -10.66
CA LYS A 33 -0.37 2.99 -11.88
C LYS A 33 0.97 3.52 -12.39
N ARG A 34 1.18 4.84 -12.41
CA ARG A 34 2.44 5.47 -12.87
C ARG A 34 3.63 5.06 -11.99
N VAL A 35 3.44 5.04 -10.68
CA VAL A 35 4.47 4.60 -9.73
C VAL A 35 4.74 3.10 -9.88
N LEU A 36 3.70 2.27 -10.02
CA LEU A 36 3.84 0.83 -10.25
C LEU A 36 4.58 0.51 -11.56
N VAL A 37 4.34 1.27 -12.63
CA VAL A 37 5.09 1.13 -13.90
C VAL A 37 6.57 1.43 -13.68
N THR A 38 6.88 2.47 -12.90
CA THR A 38 8.27 2.83 -12.56
C THR A 38 8.93 1.75 -11.71
N GLN A 39 8.22 1.20 -10.71
CA GLN A 39 8.68 0.06 -9.91
C GLN A 39 8.99 -1.17 -10.79
N LYS A 40 8.09 -1.51 -11.72
CA LYS A 40 8.29 -2.62 -12.67
C LYS A 40 9.51 -2.42 -13.55
N LYS A 41 9.79 -1.18 -13.99
CA LYS A 41 11.02 -0.89 -14.78
C LYS A 41 12.28 -1.18 -13.97
N ALA A 42 12.34 -0.72 -12.71
CA ALA A 42 13.47 -1.00 -11.83
C ALA A 42 13.69 -2.51 -11.60
N ILE A 43 12.60 -3.25 -11.35
CA ILE A 43 12.66 -4.71 -11.17
C ILE A 43 13.10 -5.42 -12.45
N ARG A 44 12.67 -4.97 -13.64
CA ARG A 44 13.15 -5.55 -14.91
C ARG A 44 14.66 -5.40 -15.07
N ILE A 45 15.18 -4.21 -14.78
CA ILE A 45 16.62 -3.95 -14.85
C ILE A 45 17.37 -4.83 -13.85
N LEU A 46 16.87 -4.94 -12.62
CA LEU A 46 17.44 -5.79 -11.57
C LEU A 46 17.47 -7.27 -11.98
N ALA A 47 16.40 -7.76 -12.59
CA ALA A 47 16.23 -9.16 -12.96
C ALA A 47 16.75 -9.51 -14.37
N GLY A 48 17.26 -8.54 -15.14
CA GLY A 48 17.68 -8.75 -16.52
C GLY A 48 16.54 -9.18 -17.46
N LEU A 49 15.30 -8.81 -17.16
CA LEU A 49 14.12 -9.19 -17.93
C LEU A 49 13.94 -8.32 -19.18
N SER A 50 13.41 -8.91 -20.26
CA SER A 50 13.01 -8.16 -21.44
C SER A 50 11.79 -7.27 -21.15
N ALA A 51 11.54 -6.31 -22.05
CA ALA A 51 10.44 -5.35 -21.88
C ALA A 51 9.05 -6.02 -21.80
N ARG A 52 8.87 -7.15 -22.50
CA ARG A 52 7.59 -7.89 -22.54
C ARG A 52 7.46 -8.94 -21.45
N ASP A 53 8.57 -9.32 -20.81
CA ASP A 53 8.53 -10.32 -19.76
C ASP A 53 7.75 -9.85 -18.54
N SER A 54 7.09 -10.83 -17.91
CA SER A 54 6.33 -10.62 -16.70
C SER A 54 7.26 -10.48 -15.49
N CYS A 55 7.16 -9.36 -14.78
CA CYS A 55 7.89 -9.15 -13.52
C CYS A 55 7.28 -9.89 -12.33
N ARG A 56 6.11 -10.54 -12.48
CA ARG A 56 5.32 -11.06 -11.36
C ARG A 56 6.11 -12.03 -10.47
N ASN A 57 6.90 -12.91 -11.08
CA ASN A 57 7.69 -13.88 -10.33
C ASN A 57 8.83 -13.20 -9.57
N MET A 58 9.45 -12.18 -10.17
CA MET A 58 10.54 -11.42 -9.54
C MET A 58 10.10 -10.65 -8.30
N PHE A 59 8.87 -10.11 -8.28
CA PHE A 59 8.32 -9.51 -7.06
C PHE A 59 8.26 -10.51 -5.90
N LYS A 60 7.89 -11.77 -6.17
CA LYS A 60 7.84 -12.82 -5.14
C LYS A 60 9.24 -13.26 -4.73
N GLU A 61 10.11 -13.48 -5.70
CA GLU A 61 11.49 -13.94 -5.47
C GLU A 61 12.29 -12.93 -4.66
N TYR A 62 12.20 -11.64 -5.00
CA TYR A 62 12.84 -10.57 -4.25
C TYR A 62 12.08 -10.15 -2.98
N LYS A 63 10.91 -10.74 -2.73
CA LYS A 63 10.01 -10.41 -1.60
C LYS A 63 9.67 -8.93 -1.52
N ILE A 64 9.47 -8.30 -2.68
CA ILE A 64 9.12 -6.88 -2.80
C ILE A 64 7.61 -6.76 -2.93
N LEU A 65 6.99 -5.89 -2.12
CA LEU A 65 5.59 -5.54 -2.27
C LEU A 65 5.38 -4.64 -3.49
N THR A 66 4.29 -4.89 -4.22
CA THR A 66 3.87 -3.95 -5.26
C THR A 66 3.37 -2.65 -4.62
N VAL A 67 3.47 -1.52 -5.33
CA VAL A 67 2.96 -0.22 -4.81
C VAL A 67 1.51 -0.32 -4.31
N PRO A 68 0.55 -0.98 -5.01
CA PRO A 68 -0.80 -1.16 -4.47
C PRO A 68 -0.84 -2.00 -3.18
N SER A 69 -0.04 -3.07 -3.09
CA SER A 69 0.05 -3.88 -1.87
C SER A 69 0.60 -3.07 -0.70
N LEU A 70 1.61 -2.24 -0.96
CA LEU A 70 2.21 -1.34 0.03
C LEU A 70 1.20 -0.29 0.50
N TYR A 71 0.41 0.29 -0.42
CA TYR A 71 -0.66 1.22 -0.08
C TYR A 71 -1.69 0.59 0.86
N ILE A 72 -2.17 -0.63 0.54
CA ILE A 72 -3.13 -1.34 1.38
C ILE A 72 -2.53 -1.59 2.78
N LEU A 73 -1.29 -2.08 2.84
CA LEU A 73 -0.60 -2.34 4.11
C LEU A 73 -0.48 -1.09 4.97
N GLU A 74 0.08 -0.01 4.43
CA GLU A 74 0.30 1.23 5.16
C GLU A 74 -1.02 1.89 5.57
N THR A 75 -2.06 1.82 4.73
CA THR A 75 -3.38 2.35 5.07
C THR A 75 -4.01 1.57 6.22
N VAL A 76 -3.92 0.24 6.20
CA VAL A 76 -4.43 -0.60 7.30
C VAL A 76 -3.67 -0.32 8.60
N ILE A 77 -2.34 -0.27 8.55
CA ILE A 77 -1.51 0.07 9.71
C ILE A 77 -1.88 1.44 10.26
N TYR A 78 -2.03 2.44 9.39
CA TYR A 78 -2.44 3.78 9.78
C TYR A 78 -3.79 3.78 10.50
N CYS A 79 -4.82 3.14 9.92
CA CYS A 79 -6.14 3.06 10.53
C CYS A 79 -6.14 2.33 11.87
N VAL A 80 -5.36 1.24 11.98
CA VAL A 80 -5.26 0.46 13.23
C VAL A 80 -4.53 1.24 14.33
N ASN A 81 -3.51 2.03 13.99
CA ASN A 81 -2.73 2.81 14.95
C ASN A 81 -3.42 4.09 15.41
N GLN A 82 -4.47 4.54 14.73
CA GLN A 82 -5.20 5.78 15.07
C GLN A 82 -6.21 5.60 16.23
N ASP A 83 -6.26 4.41 16.87
CA ASP A 83 -7.20 4.07 17.96
C ASP A 83 -8.61 4.63 17.72
N GLY A 84 -9.10 4.49 16.48
CA GLY A 84 -10.40 4.99 16.09
C GLY A 84 -11.51 4.35 16.92
N LEU A 85 -12.55 5.13 17.21
CA LEU A 85 -13.74 4.67 17.93
C LEU A 85 -14.26 3.38 17.29
N ARG A 86 -14.63 2.41 18.13
CA ARG A 86 -15.30 1.19 17.70
C ARG A 86 -16.79 1.32 17.96
N ASN A 87 -17.59 0.49 17.31
CA ASN A 87 -19.05 0.53 17.50
C ASN A 87 -19.47 0.24 18.96
N GLN A 88 -18.67 -0.50 19.71
CA GLN A 88 -18.87 -0.70 21.15
C GLN A 88 -18.69 0.58 21.99
N ASP A 89 -17.91 1.55 21.53
CA ASP A 89 -17.64 2.79 22.26
C ASP A 89 -18.77 3.83 22.04
N VAL A 90 -19.63 3.58 21.05
CA VAL A 90 -20.73 4.48 20.65
C VAL A 90 -22.09 3.99 21.16
N HIS A 91 -22.29 2.67 21.26
CA HIS A 91 -23.55 2.08 21.69
C HIS A 91 -23.40 1.32 23.01
N ASN A 92 -24.34 1.51 23.94
CA ASN A 92 -24.36 0.83 25.24
C ASN A 92 -24.81 -0.65 25.16
N TYR A 93 -24.94 -1.23 23.97
CA TYR A 93 -25.37 -2.60 23.77
C TYR A 93 -24.53 -3.28 22.68
N ASN A 94 -24.38 -4.61 22.80
CA ASN A 94 -23.58 -5.38 21.87
C ASN A 94 -24.28 -5.54 20.51
N THR A 95 -23.70 -4.94 19.48
CA THR A 95 -24.08 -5.18 18.08
C THR A 95 -23.22 -6.29 17.49
N ARG A 96 -23.71 -6.97 16.44
CA ARG A 96 -22.92 -8.01 15.73
C ARG A 96 -21.57 -7.48 15.21
N GLN A 97 -21.46 -6.18 14.97
CA GLN A 97 -20.28 -5.49 14.45
C GLN A 97 -19.56 -4.66 15.51
N MET A 98 -19.72 -5.00 16.80
CA MET A 98 -19.20 -4.19 17.92
C MET A 98 -17.69 -3.90 17.86
N ARG A 99 -16.90 -4.84 17.30
CA ARG A 99 -15.44 -4.73 17.20
C ARG A 99 -14.98 -3.95 15.96
N ASN A 100 -15.87 -3.62 15.04
CA ASN A 100 -15.51 -2.86 13.85
C ASN A 100 -15.32 -1.38 14.20
N PHE A 101 -14.49 -0.71 13.41
CA PHE A 101 -14.36 0.75 13.46
C PHE A 101 -15.71 1.41 13.23
N HIS A 102 -15.98 2.44 14.04
CA HIS A 102 -17.11 3.32 13.89
C HIS A 102 -16.80 4.32 12.80
N ILE A 103 -17.50 4.20 11.67
CA ILE A 103 -17.31 5.08 10.51
C ILE A 103 -18.33 6.22 10.64
N PRO A 104 -17.90 7.50 10.64
CA PRO A 104 -18.82 8.63 10.70
C PRO A 104 -19.82 8.58 9.56
N THR A 105 -21.09 8.80 9.87
CA THR A 105 -22.14 8.89 8.85
C THR A 105 -22.06 10.24 8.15
N HIS A 106 -21.58 10.23 6.91
CA HIS A 106 -21.64 11.40 6.04
C HIS A 106 -22.91 11.35 5.19
N ARG A 107 -23.67 12.44 5.18
CA ARG A 107 -24.78 12.59 4.24
C ARG A 107 -24.19 12.92 2.87
N THR A 108 -24.48 12.09 1.88
CA THR A 108 -24.30 12.47 0.47
C THR A 108 -25.42 13.45 0.11
N SER A 109 -25.21 14.73 0.41
CA SER A 109 -26.08 15.82 -0.02
C SER A 109 -25.30 16.77 -0.92
N THR A 110 -25.43 16.58 -2.24
CA THR A 110 -26.19 17.43 -3.20
C THR A 110 -25.90 16.90 -4.60
#